data_AF-A0A1I3XMD5-F1
#
_entry.id   AF-A0A1I3XMD5-F1
#
_cell.length_a   1.000
_cell.length_b   1.000
_cell.length_c   1.000
_cell.angle_alpha   90.00
_cell.angle_beta   90.00
_cell.angle_gamma   90.00
#
_symmetry.space_group_name_H-M   'P 1'
#
loop_
_entity.id
_entity.type
_entity.pdbx_description
1 polymer ?
#
loop_
_entity_poly.entity_id
_entity_poly.type
_entity_poly.pdbx_seq_one_letter_code
_entity_poly.pdbx_strand_id
1 'polypeptide(L)' 'MQTPLPAPSDGDKTDQAAIMLMLAYVEAECRRLGADAAARYAAMAASLLPGRGAPPGSTLH' A
#
# COMPACT_ATOMS: atom_id res chain seq x y z
N MET A 1 -25.95 -12.04 -7.01
CA MET A 1 -24.98 -12.43 -8.05
C MET A 1 -23.78 -11.51 -7.90
N GLN A 2 -22.70 -11.97 -7.29
CA GLN A 2 -21.47 -11.17 -7.10
C GLN A 2 -20.54 -11.51 -8.28
N THR A 3 -20.32 -10.54 -9.16
CA THR A 3 -19.45 -10.69 -10.33
C THR A 3 -17.99 -10.70 -9.87
N PRO A 4 -17.13 -11.66 -10.29
CA PRO A 4 -15.72 -11.65 -9.92
C PRO A 4 -15.05 -10.40 -10.50
N LEU A 5 -14.34 -9.65 -9.66
CA LEU A 5 -13.52 -8.53 -10.11
C LEU A 5 -12.42 -9.07 -11.05
N PRO A 6 -12.11 -8.35 -12.16
CA PRO A 6 -11.06 -8.75 -13.08
C PRO A 6 -9.72 -8.84 -12.33
N ALA A 7 -8.91 -9.83 -12.71
CA ALA A 7 -7.59 -10.01 -12.14
C ALA A 7 -6.74 -8.74 -12.37
N PRO A 8 -5.92 -8.33 -11.38
CA PRO A 8 -5.10 -7.13 -11.50
C PRO A 8 -4.15 -7.27 -12.69
N SER A 9 -4.23 -6.28 -13.57
CA SER A 9 -3.35 -6.11 -14.72
C SER A 9 -1.96 -5.64 -14.26
N ASP A 10 -0.95 -5.75 -15.12
CA ASP A 10 0.38 -5.20 -14.81
C ASP A 10 0.38 -3.66 -14.65
N GLY A 11 -0.65 -2.99 -15.17
CA GLY A 11 -0.94 -1.58 -14.87
C GLY A 11 -1.26 -1.37 -13.39
N ASP A 12 -2.12 -2.21 -12.82
CA ASP A 12 -2.54 -2.09 -11.40
C ASP A 12 -1.37 -2.27 -10.43
N LYS A 13 -0.42 -3.16 -10.76
CA LYS A 13 0.82 -3.33 -9.96
C LYS A 13 1.75 -2.13 -10.05
N THR A 14 1.85 -1.52 -11.24
CA THR A 14 2.66 -0.32 -11.47
C THR A 14 2.09 0.87 -10.72
N ASP A 15 0.76 1.03 -10.77
CA ASP A 15 0.04 2.08 -10.04
C ASP A 15 0.20 1.90 -8.53
N GLN A 16 0.13 0.67 -8.04
CA GLN A 16 0.37 0.38 -6.64
C GLN A 16 1.79 0.75 -6.20
N ALA A 17 2.81 0.42 -6.99
CA ALA A 17 4.19 0.78 -6.69
C ALA A 17 4.36 2.32 -6.64
N ALA A 18 3.73 3.03 -7.57
CA ALA A 18 3.72 4.49 -7.58
C ALA A 18 3.04 5.07 -6.33
N ILE A 19 1.89 4.53 -5.92
CA ILE A 19 1.19 4.97 -4.70
C ILE A 19 2.04 4.71 -3.45
N MET A 20 2.70 3.55 -3.34
CA MET A 20 3.61 3.29 -2.21
C MET A 20 4.76 4.31 -2.15
N LEU A 21 5.37 4.64 -3.29
CA LEU A 21 6.42 5.67 -3.35
C LEU A 21 5.90 7.04 -2.92
N MET A 22 4.72 7.42 -3.39
CA MET A 22 4.08 8.69 -3.01
C MET A 22 3.79 8.75 -1.50
N LEU A 23 3.24 7.68 -0.91
CA LEU A 23 2.95 7.63 0.52
C LEU A 23 4.23 7.66 1.38
N ALA A 24 5.30 6.98 0.95
CA ALA A 24 6.58 7.03 1.63
C ALA A 24 7.19 8.44 1.62
N TYR A 25 7.09 9.13 0.48
CA TYR A 25 7.50 10.53 0.37
C TYR A 25 6.71 11.44 1.32
N VAL A 26 5.37 11.32 1.30
CA VAL A 26 4.49 12.10 2.16
C VAL A 26 4.78 11.84 3.65
N GLU A 27 5.00 10.58 4.04
CA GLU A 27 5.38 10.24 5.41
C GLU A 27 6.66 10.98 5.83
N ALA A 28 7.71 10.90 5.02
CA ALA A 28 9.01 11.51 5.31
C ALA A 28 8.87 13.05 5.42
N GLU A 29 8.11 13.66 4.53
CA GLU A 29 7.89 15.10 4.52
C GLU A 29 7.06 15.56 5.74
N CYS A 30 6.05 14.79 6.14
CA CYS A 30 5.31 15.04 7.38
C CYS A 30 6.22 14.99 8.61
N ARG A 31 7.13 14.00 8.69
CA ARG A 31 8.11 13.92 9.79
C ARG A 31 9.04 15.12 9.80
N ARG A 32 9.52 15.54 8.62
CA ARG A 32 10.39 16.73 8.46
C ARG A 32 9.72 18.00 8.98
N LEU A 33 8.40 18.11 8.82
CA LEU A 33 7.59 19.24 9.29
C LEU A 33 7.11 19.10 10.75
N GLY A 34 7.42 18.00 11.44
CA GLY A 34 6.93 17.71 12.80
C GLY A 34 5.46 17.31 12.86
N ALA A 35 4.84 16.96 11.73
CA ALA A 35 3.45 16.53 11.63
C ALA A 35 3.33 15.01 11.87
N ASP A 36 3.70 14.55 13.07
CA ASP A 36 3.83 13.10 13.37
C ASP A 36 2.53 12.31 13.20
N ALA A 37 1.37 12.90 13.52
CA ALA A 37 0.08 12.26 13.32
C ALA A 37 -0.18 12.01 11.82
N ALA A 38 0.12 12.98 10.96
CA ALA A 38 -0.02 12.85 9.51
C ALA A 38 0.95 11.82 8.94
N ALA A 39 2.20 11.79 9.41
CA ALA A 39 3.17 10.77 9.04
C ALA A 39 2.67 9.36 9.38
N ARG A 40 2.09 9.19 10.58
CA ARG A 40 1.50 7.90 11.00
C ARG A 40 0.34 7.49 10.11
N TYR A 41 -0.51 8.42 9.68
CA TYR A 41 -1.61 8.11 8.75
C TYR A 41 -1.10 7.73 7.35
N ALA A 42 -0.06 8.38 6.84
CA ALA A 42 0.56 8.00 5.57
C ALA A 42 1.13 6.57 5.62
N ALA A 43 1.84 6.22 6.69
CA ALA A 43 2.33 4.86 6.91
C ALA A 43 1.19 3.83 7.02
N MET A 44 0.09 4.19 7.70
CA MET A 44 -1.09 3.33 7.81
C MET A 44 -1.75 3.12 6.45
N ALA A 45 -1.90 4.17 5.63
CA ALA A 45 -2.44 4.04 4.27
C ALA A 45 -1.58 3.10 3.41
N ALA A 46 -0.26 3.18 3.51
CA ALA A 46 0.63 2.28 2.78
C ALA A 46 0.45 0.81 3.21
N SER A 47 0.20 0.54 4.50
CA SER A 47 -0.05 -0.80 5.01
C SER A 47 -1.37 -1.43 4.54
N LEU A 48 -2.33 -0.60 4.11
CA LEU A 48 -3.63 -1.03 3.61
C LEU A 48 -3.60 -1.37 2.11
N LEU A 49 -2.54 -0.97 1.39
CA LEU A 49 -2.42 -1.33 -0.02
C LEU A 49 -2.26 -2.86 -0.15
N PRO A 50 -2.97 -3.49 -1.11
CA PRO A 50 -2.97 -4.93 -1.30
C PRO A 50 -1.62 -5.39 -1.88
N GLY A 51 -0.56 -5.38 -1.08
CA GLY A 51 0.83 -5.40 -1.57
C GLY A 51 1.82 -6.11 -0.68
N ARG A 52 1.34 -6.81 0.34
CA ARG A 52 2.11 -7.85 1.01
C ARG A 52 1.44 -9.17 0.70
N GLY A 53 1.71 -9.68 -0.50
CA GLY A 53 1.54 -11.10 -0.73
C GLY A 53 2.22 -11.83 0.43
N ALA A 54 1.47 -12.64 1.17
CA ALA A 54 2.08 -13.67 1.97
C ALA A 54 3.09 -14.40 1.07
N PRO A 55 4.28 -14.77 1.58
CA PRO A 55 5.18 -15.60 0.79
C PRO A 55 4.38 -16.81 0.29
N PRO A 56 4.52 -17.22 -0.98
CA PRO A 56 3.84 -18.40 -1.51
C PRO A 56 4.29 -19.61 -0.67
N GLY A 57 3.45 -20.02 0.28
CA GLY A 57 3.81 -21.01 1.31
C GLY A 57 3.09 -20.87 2.65
N SER A 58 2.41 -19.75 2.93
CA SER A 58 1.66 -19.59 4.19
C SER A 58 0.23 -20.18 4.16
N THR A 59 0.06 -21.37 3.56
CA THR A 59 -1.13 -22.18 3.83
C THR A 59 -0.77 -23.17 4.94
N LEU A 60 -0.99 -22.77 6.19
CA LEU A 60 -0.97 -23.69 7.33
C LEU A 60 -2.40 -23.79 7.87
N HIS A 61 -2.95 -24.99 7.65
CA HIS A 61 -4.18 -25.59 8.17
C HIS A 61 -5.53 -25.04 7.71
#